data_AF-A0A2H5QUP5-F1
#
_entry.id   AF-A0A2H5QUP5-F1
#
_cell.length_a   1.000
_cell.length_b   1.000
_cell.length_c   1.000
_cell.angle_alpha   90.00
_cell.angle_beta   90.00
_cell.angle_gamma   90.00
#
_symmetry.space_group_name_H-M   'P 1'
#
loop_
_entity.id
_entity.type
_entity.pdbx_description
1 polymer ?
#
loop_
_entity_poly.entity_id
_entity_poly.type
_entity_poly.pdbx_seq_one_letter_code
_entity_poly.pdbx_strand_id
1 'polypeptide(L)'
;MKKKAEKHYKGTLHVGFVTSDQLNNKLIAKVLNKGDAFVFPKGLIHFQFNVGKTNAVAYSALNSQFPGEITIADAVFGANPPIYPDFLAKAFQLDPKTVIDLQHKFINGN
;
A
#
# COMPACT_ATOMS: atom_id res chain seq x y z
N MET A 1 10.29 -8.57 2.65
CA MET A 1 9.06 -8.07 3.32
C MET A 1 8.74 -8.92 4.54
N LYS A 2 8.01 -8.43 5.56
CA LYS A 2 7.90 -9.00 6.93
C LYS A 2 6.45 -9.07 7.41
N LYS A 3 6.19 -9.77 8.52
CA LYS A 3 4.90 -9.63 9.23
C LYS A 3 4.93 -8.29 9.96
N LYS A 4 3.92 -7.44 9.72
CA LYS A 4 3.69 -6.18 10.43
C LYS A 4 2.48 -6.36 11.33
N ALA A 5 2.61 -6.01 12.60
CA ALA A 5 1.46 -5.87 13.49
C ALA A 5 1.23 -4.39 13.76
N GLU A 6 -0.02 -3.96 13.73
CA GLU A 6 -0.40 -2.57 13.95
C GLU A 6 -1.44 -2.49 15.06
N LYS A 7 -1.20 -1.65 16.07
CA LYS A 7 -2.13 -1.41 17.18
C LYS A 7 -2.64 0.02 17.12
N HIS A 8 -3.95 0.16 17.05
CA HIS A 8 -4.59 1.46 16.95
C HIS A 8 -4.59 2.21 18.29
N TYR A 9 -4.14 3.47 18.27
CA TYR A 9 -4.02 4.32 19.46
C TYR A 9 -5.10 5.41 19.51
N LYS A 10 -5.31 6.14 18.40
CA LYS A 10 -6.27 7.25 18.28
C LYS A 10 -6.77 7.41 16.84
N GLY A 11 -8.00 7.90 16.66
CA GLY A 11 -8.59 8.21 15.36
C GLY A 11 -9.44 7.06 14.82
N THR A 12 -9.51 6.93 13.49
CA THR A 12 -10.26 5.84 12.84
C THR A 12 -9.51 5.38 11.60
N LEU A 13 -8.92 4.18 11.65
CA LEU A 13 -8.10 3.64 10.56
C LEU A 13 -8.80 2.45 9.91
N HIS A 14 -9.12 2.56 8.63
CA HIS A 14 -9.46 1.42 7.79
C HIS A 14 -8.17 0.77 7.29
N VAL A 15 -7.93 -0.47 7.70
CA VAL A 15 -6.72 -1.22 7.31
C VAL A 15 -7.12 -2.49 6.60
N GLY A 16 -6.28 -2.96 5.70
CA GLY A 16 -6.50 -4.25 5.06
C GLY A 16 -5.31 -4.72 4.23
N PHE A 17 -5.37 -5.99 3.84
CA PHE A 17 -4.45 -6.59 2.87
C PHE A 17 -5.22 -7.44 1.87
N VAL A 18 -4.58 -7.65 0.72
CA VAL A 18 -5.08 -8.53 -0.34
C VAL A 18 -4.29 -9.82 -0.30
N THR A 19 -4.97 -10.97 -0.28
CA THR A 19 -4.31 -12.28 -0.34
C THR A 19 -3.64 -12.49 -1.70
N SER A 20 -2.75 -13.48 -1.82
CA SER A 20 -2.14 -13.82 -3.11
C SER A 20 -3.16 -14.36 -4.12
N ASP A 21 -2.75 -14.45 -5.39
CA ASP A 21 -3.54 -15.02 -6.49
C ASP A 21 -4.04 -16.44 -6.18
N GLN A 22 -3.23 -17.26 -5.51
CA GLN A 22 -3.60 -18.62 -5.08
C GLN A 22 -4.80 -18.66 -4.12
N LEU A 23 -5.08 -17.52 -3.48
CA LEU A 23 -6.21 -17.30 -2.57
C LEU A 23 -7.22 -16.30 -3.17
N ASN A 24 -7.23 -16.16 -4.49
CA ASN A 24 -8.17 -15.34 -5.28
C ASN A 24 -8.15 -13.84 -4.94
N ASN A 25 -6.99 -13.26 -4.61
CA ASN A 25 -6.87 -11.81 -4.38
C ASN A 25 -7.94 -11.24 -3.43
N LYS A 26 -8.27 -12.00 -2.38
CA LYS A 26 -9.32 -11.65 -1.44
C LYS A 26 -8.87 -10.52 -0.53
N LEU A 27 -9.73 -9.51 -0.40
CA LEU A 27 -9.56 -8.44 0.57
C LEU A 27 -9.89 -8.92 1.99
N ILE A 28 -8.96 -8.75 2.92
CA ILE A 28 -9.17 -8.86 4.37
C ILE A 28 -8.97 -7.48 4.97
N ALA A 29 -10.04 -6.88 5.51
CA ALA A 29 -10.00 -5.52 6.02
C ALA A 29 -10.85 -5.32 7.28
N LYS A 30 -10.49 -4.32 8.08
CA LYS A 30 -11.21 -3.91 9.29
C LYS A 30 -11.03 -2.40 9.52
N VAL A 31 -12.04 -1.75 10.10
CA VAL A 31 -11.86 -0.43 10.74
C VAL A 31 -11.40 -0.65 12.17
N LEU A 32 -10.21 -0.16 12.51
CA LEU A 32 -9.62 -0.31 13.84
C LEU A 32 -10.15 0.76 14.80
N ASN A 33 -10.60 0.31 15.97
CA ASN A 33 -10.91 1.13 17.12
C ASN A 33 -9.77 1.13 18.13
N LYS A 34 -9.81 2.01 19.14
CA LYS A 34 -8.76 2.11 20.18
C LYS A 34 -8.51 0.76 20.85
N GLY A 35 -7.25 0.31 20.78
CA GLY A 35 -6.81 -0.96 21.35
C GLY A 35 -6.86 -2.15 20.39
N ASP A 36 -7.57 -2.05 19.26
CA ASP A 36 -7.55 -3.09 18.23
C ASP A 36 -6.14 -3.27 17.68
N ALA A 37 -5.82 -4.53 17.36
CA ALA A 37 -4.62 -4.90 16.63
C ALA A 37 -4.96 -5.59 15.31
N PHE A 38 -4.11 -5.41 14.31
CA PHE A 38 -4.24 -6.03 12.99
C PHE A 38 -2.86 -6.52 12.53
N VAL A 39 -2.83 -7.70 11.88
CA VAL A 39 -1.57 -8.31 11.43
C VAL A 39 -1.58 -8.44 9.92
N PHE A 40 -0.57 -7.86 9.28
CA PHE A 40 -0.31 -7.97 7.86
C PHE A 40 0.68 -9.12 7.61
N PRO A 41 0.31 -10.12 6.80
CA PRO A 41 1.21 -11.19 6.43
C PRO A 41 2.41 -10.69 5.60
N LYS A 42 3.47 -11.50 5.61
CA LYS A 42 4.72 -11.21 4.92
C LYS A 42 4.51 -11.09 3.41
N GLY A 43 4.87 -9.94 2.83
CA GLY A 43 4.95 -9.77 1.37
C GLY A 43 3.61 -9.59 0.67
N LEU A 44 2.52 -9.41 1.41
CA LEU A 44 1.23 -9.07 0.82
C LEU A 44 1.04 -7.57 0.72
N ILE A 45 0.36 -7.16 -0.35
CA ILE A 45 -0.08 -5.78 -0.55
C ILE A 45 -1.06 -5.44 0.57
N HIS A 46 -0.82 -4.33 1.26
CA HIS A 46 -1.66 -3.85 2.34
C HIS A 46 -1.74 -2.34 2.34
N PHE A 47 -2.75 -1.81 3.04
CA PHE A 47 -3.01 -0.38 3.12
C PHE A 47 -3.50 0.02 4.52
N GLN A 48 -3.35 1.31 4.80
CA GLN A 48 -3.96 2.00 5.92
C GLN A 48 -4.60 3.28 5.37
N PHE A 49 -5.86 3.55 5.73
CA PHE A 49 -6.60 4.73 5.29
C PHE A 49 -7.35 5.37 6.46
N ASN A 50 -7.08 6.64 6.74
CA ASN A 50 -7.81 7.37 7.77
C ASN A 50 -9.18 7.81 7.23
N VAL A 51 -10.23 7.10 7.66
CA VAL A 51 -11.62 7.40 7.30
C VAL A 51 -12.30 8.34 8.29
N GLY A 52 -11.61 8.72 9.36
CA GLY A 52 -12.09 9.63 10.38
C GLY A 52 -11.91 11.10 10.00
N LYS A 53 -12.57 11.99 10.75
CA LYS A 53 -12.44 13.45 10.59
C LYS A 53 -11.23 14.06 11.32
N THR A 54 -10.49 13.25 12.07
CA THR A 54 -9.37 13.69 12.91
C THR A 54 -8.13 12.85 12.65
N ASN A 55 -6.96 13.36 13.06
CA ASN A 55 -5.70 12.63 12.90
C ASN A 55 -5.76 11.26 13.61
N ALA A 56 -5.32 10.23 12.89
CA ALA A 56 -5.18 8.89 13.41
C ALA A 56 -3.72 8.54 13.70
N VAL A 57 -3.49 7.76 14.76
CA VAL A 57 -2.18 7.30 15.19
C VAL A 57 -2.26 5.81 15.50
N ALA A 58 -1.28 5.06 15.00
CA ALA A 58 -1.10 3.65 15.28
C ALA A 58 0.39 3.32 15.49
N TYR A 59 0.65 2.30 16.31
CA TYR A 59 2.00 1.78 16.52
C TYR A 59 2.20 0.55 15.65
N SER A 60 3.30 0.53 14.90
CA SER A 60 3.67 -0.59 14.04
C SER A 60 4.89 -1.33 14.58
N ALA A 61 4.83 -2.65 14.63
CA ALA A 61 5.96 -3.51 14.98
C ALA A 61 6.28 -4.45 13.81
N LEU A 62 7.56 -4.56 13.47
CA LEU A 62 8.06 -5.43 12.40
C LEU A 62 9.06 -6.44 12.95
N ASN A 63 8.99 -7.67 12.46
CA ASN A 63 9.79 -8.77 13.02
C ASN A 63 11.22 -8.87 12.45
N SER A 64 11.84 -7.78 12.01
CA SER A 64 13.28 -7.71 11.76
C SER A 64 13.74 -6.28 11.47
N GLN A 65 15.04 -6.06 11.66
CA GLN A 65 15.71 -4.75 11.72
C GLN A 65 15.80 -4.02 10.37
N PHE A 66 15.81 -4.74 9.25
CA PHE A 66 15.84 -4.15 7.88
C PHE A 66 14.55 -4.47 7.12
N PRO A 67 13.40 -3.87 7.46
CA PRO A 67 12.11 -4.31 6.94
C PRO A 67 11.97 -4.21 5.43
N GLY A 68 12.53 -3.13 4.86
CA GLY A 68 12.27 -2.72 3.49
C GLY A 68 10.80 -2.34 3.31
N GLU A 69 10.55 -1.30 2.53
CA GLU A 69 9.22 -0.86 2.15
C GLU A 69 9.18 -0.68 0.64
N ILE A 70 8.07 -1.09 0.03
CA ILE A 70 7.83 -0.89 -1.40
C ILE A 70 6.47 -0.22 -1.49
N THR A 71 6.47 1.10 -1.64
CA THR A 71 5.26 1.85 -1.98
C THR A 71 4.91 1.53 -3.43
N ILE A 72 3.77 0.88 -3.65
CA ILE A 72 3.44 0.31 -4.98
C ILE A 72 3.37 1.38 -6.05
N ALA A 73 2.69 2.50 -5.78
CA ALA A 73 2.54 3.56 -6.77
C ALA A 73 3.89 4.19 -7.14
N ASP A 74 4.75 4.47 -6.15
CA ASP A 74 6.09 5.01 -6.39
C ASP A 74 6.98 4.00 -7.14
N ALA A 75 6.91 2.72 -6.78
CA ALA A 75 7.71 1.67 -7.43
C ALA A 75 7.27 1.42 -8.89
N VAL A 76 5.98 1.56 -9.20
CA VAL A 76 5.44 1.30 -10.54
C VAL A 76 5.51 2.55 -11.43
N PHE A 77 5.11 3.71 -10.91
CA PHE A 77 4.97 4.94 -11.70
C PHE A 77 6.09 5.96 -11.42
N GLY A 78 6.79 5.88 -10.29
CA GLY A 78 7.88 6.79 -9.89
C GLY A 78 9.28 6.19 -10.01
N ALA A 79 9.43 5.01 -10.64
CA ALA A 79 10.73 4.37 -10.82
C ALA A 79 11.73 5.27 -11.57
N ASN A 80 13.01 5.15 -11.21
CA ASN A 80 14.10 5.85 -11.89
C ASN A 80 15.21 4.85 -12.31
N PRO A 81 15.39 4.57 -13.61
CA PRO A 81 14.65 5.15 -14.74
C PRO A 81 13.17 4.69 -14.79
N PRO A 82 12.27 5.47 -15.45
CA PRO A 82 10.86 5.10 -15.56
C PRO A 82 10.66 3.78 -16.32
N ILE A 83 9.68 2.99 -15.90
CA ILE A 83 9.24 1.81 -16.65
C ILE A 83 8.60 2.27 -17.97
N TYR A 84 8.83 1.54 -19.05
CA TYR A 84 8.32 1.91 -20.37
C TYR A 84 6.78 2.09 -20.37
N PRO A 85 6.24 3.25 -20.80
CA PRO A 85 4.82 3.56 -20.67
C PRO A 85 3.91 2.55 -21.35
N ASP A 86 4.26 2.09 -22.56
CA ASP A 86 3.41 1.14 -23.30
C ASP A 86 3.34 -0.24 -22.64
N PHE A 87 4.41 -0.63 -21.93
CA PHE A 87 4.39 -1.86 -21.14
C PHE A 87 3.39 -1.76 -19.98
N LEU A 88 3.45 -0.67 -19.21
CA LEU A 88 2.49 -0.42 -18.14
C LEU A 88 1.07 -0.23 -18.67
N ALA A 89 0.90 0.44 -19.81
CA ALA A 89 -0.39 0.62 -20.47
C ALA A 89 -1.04 -0.74 -20.78
N LYS A 90 -0.25 -1.66 -21.36
CA LYS A 90 -0.71 -3.03 -21.61
C LYS A 90 -0.97 -3.82 -20.32
N ALA A 91 -0.11 -3.71 -19.32
CA ALA A 91 -0.22 -4.46 -18.06
C ALA A 91 -1.45 -4.03 -17.23
N PHE A 92 -1.72 -2.73 -17.19
CA PHE A 92 -2.82 -2.13 -16.42
C PHE A 92 -4.09 -1.89 -17.24
N GLN A 93 -4.08 -2.19 -18.54
CA GLN A 93 -5.20 -1.99 -19.47
C GLN A 93 -5.63 -0.51 -19.53
N LEU A 94 -4.66 0.39 -19.63
CA LEU A 94 -4.83 1.84 -19.68
C LEU A 94 -4.35 2.41 -21.01
N ASP A 95 -4.77 3.62 -21.33
CA ASP A 95 -4.17 4.39 -22.41
C ASP A 95 -2.73 4.81 -22.04
N PRO A 96 -1.75 4.76 -22.98
CA PRO A 96 -0.39 5.20 -22.73
C PRO A 96 -0.30 6.62 -22.18
N LYS A 97 -1.19 7.51 -22.62
CA LYS A 97 -1.28 8.89 -22.11
C LYS A 97 -1.58 8.93 -20.61
N THR A 98 -2.52 8.11 -20.14
CA THR A 98 -2.86 8.01 -18.71
C THR A 98 -1.67 7.52 -17.89
N VAL A 99 -0.90 6.57 -18.43
CA VAL A 99 0.32 6.08 -17.76
C VAL A 99 1.36 7.19 -17.63
N ILE A 100 1.62 7.93 -18.71
CA ILE A 100 2.56 9.05 -18.68
C ILE A 100 2.12 10.11 -17.66
N ASP A 101 0.82 10.43 -17.61
CA ASP A 101 0.26 11.37 -16.63
C ASP A 101 0.45 10.87 -15.19
N LEU A 102 0.29 9.56 -14.94
CA LEU A 102 0.59 8.97 -13.64
C LEU A 102 2.09 9.07 -13.34
N GLN A 103 2.96 8.68 -14.27
CA GLN A 103 4.41 8.74 -14.08
C GLN A 103 4.89 10.15 -13.74
N HIS A 104 4.41 11.18 -14.43
CA HIS A 104 4.75 12.56 -14.11
C HIS A 104 4.35 12.97 -12.69
N LYS A 105 3.20 12.51 -12.19
CA LYS A 105 2.76 12.80 -10.80
C LYS A 105 3.69 12.19 -9.75
N PHE A 106 4.20 10.98 -9.99
CA PHE A 106 5.05 10.27 -9.03
C PHE A 106 6.55 10.58 -9.19
N ILE A 107 7.00 11.01 -10.37
CA ILE A 107 8.39 11.42 -10.60
C ILE A 107 8.62 12.86 -10.12
N ASN A 108 7.69 13.79 -10.40
CA ASN A 108 7.84 15.21 -10.10
C ASN A 108 7.22 15.63 -8.75
N GLY A 109 6.45 14.73 -8.12
CA GLY A 109 5.73 14.99 -6.86
C GLY A 109 6.51 14.68 -5.58
N ASN A 110 7.81 14.35 -5.70
CA ASN A 110 8.73 14.09 -4.60
C ASN A 110 9.64 15.29 -4.32
#